data_AF-A0A7M5X526-F1
#
_entry.id   AF-A0A7M5X526-F1
#
_cell.length_a   1.000
_cell.length_b   1.000
_cell.length_c   1.000
_cell.angle_alpha   90.00
_cell.angle_beta   90.00
_cell.angle_gamma   90.00
#
_symmetry.space_group_name_H-M   'P 1'
#
loop_
_entity.id
_entity.type
_entity.pdbx_description
1 polymer ?
#
loop_
_entity_poly.entity_id
_entity_poly.type
_entity_poly.pdbx_seq_one_letter_code
_entity_poly.pdbx_strand_id
1 'polypeptide(L)'
;QDCPCKEPFKLPTFPGKKKDPERRKHWRILINRTAPKTNKLWSPGSKSRVCSRHFTESLPHYPSRLLWYNGVEEKLYRMFPEKFAKRRKFEYKPLESLEPLEPLESLAHLEPSKPSTPDEAEPLFADKDDDISFEIETSKERELQEKIDLLEKKNSELISEFEAKVYTLEKNNSELTKNVKNLTRACNKSSNGIVQAQKVFLGKLCVLRKKCECKKSMEDQLLTSDCKTKFYTGIENLQSFCNLHDLCKPYIMNKSKENIAWGWLQTQLQEKGHKTWEKTEALIRR
;
A
#
# COMPACT_ATOMS: atom_id res chain seq x y z
N GLN A 1 12.77 -5.28 30.63
CA GLN A 1 13.23 -5.43 29.23
C GLN A 1 13.47 -4.02 28.76
N ASP A 2 14.74 -3.71 28.67
CA ASP A 2 15.25 -2.36 28.56
C ASP A 2 15.46 -2.04 27.07
N CYS A 3 15.25 -0.78 26.69
CA CYS A 3 15.53 -0.33 25.32
C CYS A 3 17.04 -0.52 25.07
N PRO A 4 17.49 -1.02 23.91
CA PRO A 4 18.93 -1.06 23.56
C PRO A 4 19.51 0.35 23.29
N CYS A 5 18.75 1.38 23.60
CA CYS A 5 18.97 2.77 23.26
C CYS A 5 19.96 3.37 24.27
N LYS A 6 21.07 3.95 23.82
CA LYS A 6 22.04 4.59 24.72
C LYS A 6 21.39 5.77 25.46
N GLU A 7 21.69 5.92 26.74
CA GLU A 7 21.32 7.11 27.53
C GLU A 7 22.02 8.38 26.97
N PRO A 8 21.46 9.60 27.15
CA PRO A 8 20.22 9.92 27.84
C PRO A 8 18.98 9.79 26.94
N PHE A 9 17.86 9.35 27.51
CA PHE A 9 16.54 9.40 26.87
C PHE A 9 15.43 9.58 27.92
N LYS A 10 14.29 10.13 27.48
CA LYS A 10 13.09 10.21 28.30
C LYS A 10 12.24 8.96 28.07
N LEU A 11 11.47 8.55 29.08
CA LEU A 11 10.56 7.41 29.01
C LEU A 11 9.09 7.88 29.08
N PRO A 12 8.51 8.39 27.97
CA PRO A 12 7.08 8.65 27.88
C PRO A 12 6.20 7.48 28.34
N THR A 13 5.17 7.81 29.10
CA THR A 13 4.11 6.86 29.49
C THR A 13 3.15 6.62 28.33
N PHE A 14 2.63 5.40 28.21
CA PHE A 14 1.55 5.14 27.23
C PHE A 14 0.31 5.98 27.52
N PRO A 15 -0.44 6.40 26.48
CA PRO A 15 -1.73 7.06 26.63
C PRO A 15 -2.68 6.25 27.52
N GLY A 16 -3.39 6.92 28.42
CA GLY A 16 -4.29 6.29 29.38
C GLY A 16 -5.44 5.55 28.70
N LYS A 17 -5.81 4.36 29.20
CA LYS A 17 -6.88 3.53 28.60
C LYS A 17 -8.22 4.25 28.51
N LYS A 18 -8.54 5.09 29.51
CA LYS A 18 -9.79 5.88 29.55
C LYS A 18 -9.67 7.22 28.82
N LYS A 19 -8.48 7.83 28.81
CA LYS A 19 -8.28 9.18 28.25
C LYS A 19 -8.24 9.12 26.71
N ASP A 20 -7.38 8.27 26.15
CA ASP A 20 -7.14 8.21 24.70
C ASP A 20 -7.02 6.75 24.21
N PRO A 21 -8.12 5.99 24.14
CA PRO A 21 -8.10 4.57 23.76
C PRO A 21 -7.58 4.34 22.34
N GLU A 22 -7.92 5.22 21.39
CA GLU A 22 -7.49 5.12 20.00
C GLU A 22 -5.98 5.34 19.85
N ARG A 23 -5.43 6.35 20.53
CA ARG A 23 -3.99 6.61 20.51
C ARG A 23 -3.20 5.46 21.14
N ARG A 24 -3.72 4.88 22.22
CA ARG A 24 -3.16 3.65 22.83
C ARG A 24 -3.20 2.47 21.86
N LYS A 25 -4.30 2.29 21.13
CA LYS A 25 -4.44 1.24 20.11
C LYS A 25 -3.42 1.43 18.99
N HIS A 26 -3.25 2.65 18.50
CA HIS A 26 -2.28 2.99 17.45
C HIS A 26 -0.84 2.71 17.90
N TRP A 27 -0.47 3.09 19.13
CA TRP A 27 0.85 2.75 19.69
C TRP A 27 1.08 1.24 19.74
N ARG A 28 0.10 0.43 20.17
CA ARG A 28 0.26 -1.03 20.20
C ARG A 28 0.56 -1.62 18.83
N ILE A 29 -0.09 -1.09 17.79
CA ILE A 29 0.08 -1.53 16.41
C ILE A 29 1.47 -1.18 15.93
N LEU A 30 1.93 0.07 16.11
CA LEU A 30 3.25 0.52 15.68
C LEU A 30 4.38 -0.26 16.37
N ILE A 31 4.21 -0.59 17.65
CA ILE A 31 5.16 -1.41 18.41
C ILE A 31 5.15 -2.87 17.93
N ASN A 32 3.98 -3.34 17.45
CA ASN A 32 3.74 -4.66 16.87
C ASN A 32 4.29 -5.85 17.69
N ARG A 33 4.33 -5.70 19.02
CA ARG A 33 4.81 -6.75 19.90
C ARG A 33 3.70 -7.76 20.15
N THR A 34 4.00 -9.05 20.05
CA THR A 34 3.08 -10.13 20.47
C THR A 34 3.45 -10.64 21.87
N ALA A 35 2.44 -11.10 22.61
CA ALA A 35 2.66 -11.75 23.89
C ALA A 35 3.05 -13.23 23.65
N PRO A 36 4.18 -13.71 24.20
CA PRO A 36 4.71 -15.04 23.86
C PRO A 36 3.76 -16.18 24.24
N LYS A 37 2.95 -16.02 25.29
CA LYS A 37 2.02 -17.04 25.77
C LYS A 37 0.75 -17.18 24.94
N THR A 38 0.26 -16.09 24.34
CA THR A 38 -1.06 -16.06 23.71
C THR A 38 -1.01 -15.80 22.21
N ASN A 39 0.15 -15.41 21.69
CA ASN A 39 0.34 -14.91 20.32
C ASN A 39 -0.61 -13.75 19.95
N LYS A 40 -1.21 -13.09 20.94
CA LYS A 40 -2.05 -11.91 20.75
C LYS A 40 -1.18 -10.66 20.81
N LEU A 41 -1.66 -9.57 20.21
CA LEU A 41 -1.00 -8.27 20.31
C LEU A 41 -0.84 -7.87 21.78
N TRP A 42 0.40 -7.62 22.18
CA TRP A 42 0.75 -7.25 23.53
C TRP A 42 0.02 -5.98 23.95
N SER A 43 -0.54 -5.99 25.16
CA SER A 43 -1.24 -4.84 25.72
C SER A 43 -0.37 -4.19 26.79
N PRO A 44 -0.07 -2.88 26.66
CA PRO A 44 0.76 -2.18 27.63
C PRO A 44 0.06 -2.13 28.99
N GLY A 45 0.84 -2.22 30.06
CA GLY A 45 0.39 -1.99 31.43
C GLY A 45 0.48 -0.51 31.82
N SER A 46 0.33 -0.21 33.12
CA SER A 46 0.53 1.13 33.69
C SER A 46 2.00 1.54 33.75
N LYS A 47 2.91 0.57 33.86
CA LYS A 47 4.38 0.77 33.91
C LYS A 47 5.05 0.69 32.54
N SER A 48 4.32 0.39 31.48
CA SER A 48 4.89 0.34 30.13
C SER A 48 5.32 1.73 29.69
N ARG A 49 6.52 1.83 29.11
CA ARG A 49 7.14 3.05 28.60
C ARG A 49 7.74 2.78 27.22
N VAL A 50 7.91 3.84 26.43
CA VAL A 50 8.65 3.80 25.15
C VAL A 50 9.75 4.85 25.24
N CYS A 51 10.96 4.54 24.77
CA CYS A 51 12.07 5.50 24.77
C CYS A 51 11.83 6.63 23.76
N SER A 52 12.18 7.86 24.15
CA SER A 52 11.99 9.08 23.35
C SER A 52 12.69 9.04 21.98
N ARG A 53 13.74 8.22 21.81
CA ARG A 53 14.45 8.06 20.51
C ARG A 53 13.62 7.38 19.41
N HIS A 54 12.49 6.77 19.76
CA HIS A 54 11.56 6.19 18.78
C HIS A 54 10.49 7.15 18.30
N PHE A 55 10.51 8.40 18.77
CA PHE A 55 9.62 9.46 18.32
C PHE A 55 10.39 10.38 17.39
N THR A 56 9.75 10.83 16.31
CA THR A 56 10.32 11.90 15.47
C THR A 56 10.17 13.21 16.23
N GLU A 57 11.16 14.09 16.14
CA GLU A 57 11.15 15.40 16.81
C GLU A 57 9.92 16.24 16.47
N SER A 58 9.41 16.10 15.24
CA SER A 58 8.20 16.80 14.78
C SER A 58 6.90 16.29 15.40
N LEU A 59 6.86 15.06 15.91
CA LEU A 59 5.64 14.40 16.38
C LEU A 59 5.94 13.57 17.65
N PRO A 60 6.01 14.21 18.84
CA PRO A 60 6.19 13.49 20.11
C PRO A 60 5.00 12.57 20.45
N HIS A 61 3.97 12.58 19.60
CA HIS A 61 2.72 11.91 19.88
C HIS A 61 2.67 10.45 19.47
N TYR A 62 3.50 10.03 18.50
CA TYR A 62 3.49 8.69 17.93
C TYR A 62 4.91 8.16 17.76
N PRO A 63 5.19 6.91 18.20
CA PRO A 63 6.47 6.29 17.93
C PRO A 63 6.58 6.03 16.43
N SER A 64 7.46 6.75 15.75
CA SER A 64 7.64 6.70 14.30
C SER A 64 8.60 5.61 13.85
N ARG A 65 9.52 5.21 14.72
CA ARG A 65 10.60 4.28 14.36
C ARG A 65 10.25 2.86 14.77
N LEU A 66 10.29 1.93 13.82
CA LEU A 66 10.21 0.49 14.04
C LEU A 66 11.06 0.12 15.27
N LEU A 67 10.41 -0.36 16.31
CA LEU A 67 11.01 -0.53 17.64
C LEU A 67 11.96 -1.73 17.75
N TRP A 68 12.57 -2.15 16.63
CA TRP A 68 13.50 -3.27 16.53
C TRP A 68 13.00 -4.56 17.20
N TYR A 69 11.68 -4.75 17.31
CA TYR A 69 11.09 -6.04 17.66
C TYR A 69 11.09 -6.88 16.39
N ASN A 70 12.27 -7.43 16.09
CA ASN A 70 12.58 -8.19 14.88
C ASN A 70 11.54 -9.30 14.67
N GLY A 71 10.90 -9.27 13.50
CA GLY A 71 10.05 -10.36 13.01
C GLY A 71 8.85 -9.95 12.18
N VAL A 72 8.55 -8.65 12.00
CA VAL A 72 7.24 -8.24 11.44
C VAL A 72 7.28 -6.99 10.54
N GLU A 73 8.38 -6.70 9.86
CA GLU A 73 8.35 -5.65 8.82
C GLU A 73 7.30 -5.96 7.73
N GLU A 74 7.04 -7.23 7.44
CA GLU A 74 6.07 -7.63 6.39
C GLU A 74 4.58 -7.53 6.77
N LYS A 75 4.17 -7.64 8.06
CA LYS A 75 2.72 -7.65 8.37
C LYS A 75 2.11 -6.27 8.58
N LEU A 76 2.92 -5.24 8.86
CA LEU A 76 2.41 -3.87 9.05
C LEU A 76 1.81 -3.29 7.76
N TYR A 77 2.42 -3.58 6.61
CA TYR A 77 1.91 -3.17 5.29
C TYR A 77 0.56 -3.81 4.91
N ARG A 78 0.16 -4.94 5.53
CA ARG A 78 -1.13 -5.59 5.25
C ARG A 78 -2.29 -5.11 6.12
N MET A 79 -2.04 -4.63 7.34
CA MET A 79 -3.12 -4.25 8.27
C MET A 79 -3.61 -2.81 8.09
N PHE A 80 -2.80 -1.98 7.45
CA PHE A 80 -3.19 -0.67 6.94
C PHE A 80 -2.79 -0.64 5.47
N PRO A 81 -3.61 -1.15 4.54
CA PRO A 81 -3.46 -0.71 3.18
C PRO A 81 -3.72 0.80 3.23
N GLU A 82 -2.66 1.60 3.20
CA GLU A 82 -2.77 2.93 2.64
C GLU A 82 -3.60 2.75 1.37
N LYS A 83 -4.64 3.55 1.23
CA LYS A 83 -5.37 3.67 -0.02
C LYS A 83 -4.36 4.20 -1.04
N PHE A 84 -3.51 3.33 -1.57
CA PHE A 84 -2.86 3.53 -2.83
C PHE A 84 -4.03 3.54 -3.82
N ALA A 85 -4.56 4.74 -4.03
CA ALA A 85 -5.01 5.16 -5.34
C ALA A 85 -4.04 4.51 -6.32
N LYS A 86 -4.57 3.69 -7.23
CA LYS A 86 -3.80 3.06 -8.30
C LYS A 86 -2.83 4.11 -8.82
N ARG A 87 -1.55 4.02 -8.44
CA ARG A 87 -0.54 4.85 -9.06
C ARG A 87 -0.62 4.41 -10.52
N ARG A 88 -1.13 5.29 -11.39
CA ARG A 88 -0.93 5.13 -12.82
C ARG A 88 0.56 4.82 -12.96
N LYS A 89 0.91 3.78 -13.72
CA LYS A 89 2.29 3.60 -14.15
C LYS A 89 2.70 4.93 -14.75
N PHE A 90 3.48 5.70 -14.01
CA PHE A 90 4.13 6.87 -14.55
C PHE A 90 5.19 6.26 -15.44
N GLU A 91 4.96 6.34 -16.74
CA GLU A 91 5.95 5.98 -17.74
C GLU A 91 7.10 6.96 -17.53
N TYR A 92 8.17 6.47 -16.90
CA TYR A 92 9.37 7.24 -16.69
C TYR A 92 10.00 7.42 -18.07
N LYS A 93 9.85 8.60 -18.67
CA LYS A 93 10.74 9.01 -19.76
C LYS A 93 12.11 9.27 -19.12
N PRO A 94 13.15 8.51 -19.51
CA PRO A 94 14.50 8.76 -19.04
C PRO A 94 14.88 10.22 -19.30
N LEU A 95 15.47 10.85 -18.29
CA LEU A 95 15.90 12.24 -18.29
C LEU A 95 17.22 12.39 -19.07
N GLU A 96 17.31 11.84 -20.28
CA GLU A 96 18.51 11.84 -21.12
C GLU A 96 18.53 12.98 -22.16
N SER A 97 17.62 13.95 -22.07
CA SER A 97 17.63 15.14 -22.94
C SER A 97 17.43 16.45 -22.20
N LEU A 98 17.74 16.53 -20.90
CA LEU A 98 17.99 17.83 -20.31
C LEU A 98 19.38 18.26 -20.77
N GLU A 99 19.39 19.22 -21.70
CA GLU A 99 20.59 19.96 -22.06
C GLU A 99 21.27 20.44 -20.76
N PRO A 100 22.59 20.30 -20.65
CA PRO A 100 23.33 20.74 -19.48
C PRO A 100 22.95 22.19 -19.16
N LEU A 101 22.38 22.42 -17.99
CA LEU A 101 22.24 23.77 -17.46
C LEU A 101 23.65 24.34 -17.35
N GLU A 102 23.91 25.40 -18.11
CA GLU A 102 25.20 26.08 -18.07
C GLU A 102 25.53 26.45 -16.61
N PRO A 103 26.80 26.26 -16.19
CA PRO A 103 27.23 26.61 -14.86
C PRO A 103 26.89 28.07 -14.55
N LEU A 104 26.13 28.29 -13.48
CA LEU A 104 25.82 29.58 -12.87
C LEU A 104 27.06 30.17 -12.18
N GLU A 105 28.19 30.26 -12.90
CA GLU A 105 29.45 30.83 -12.42
C GLU A 105 29.60 32.33 -12.76
N SER A 106 28.61 32.94 -13.43
CA SER A 106 28.69 34.35 -13.87
C SER A 106 28.02 35.38 -12.96
N LEU A 107 27.46 35.00 -11.80
CA LEU A 107 26.70 35.92 -10.91
C LEU A 107 27.39 36.26 -9.58
N ALA A 108 28.66 35.86 -9.38
CA ALA A 108 29.40 36.07 -8.12
C ALA A 108 30.48 37.17 -8.17
N HIS A 109 30.48 38.05 -9.18
CA HIS A 109 31.36 39.25 -9.22
C HIS A 109 30.55 40.54 -9.23
N LEU A 110 29.86 40.80 -8.13
CA LEU A 110 29.55 42.17 -7.71
C LEU A 110 30.48 42.48 -6.52
N GLU A 111 31.70 42.87 -6.84
CA GLU A 111 32.55 43.55 -5.87
C GLU A 111 31.89 44.89 -5.49
N PRO A 112 31.82 45.23 -4.19
CA PRO A 112 31.39 46.56 -3.78
C PRO A 112 32.41 47.58 -4.27
N SER A 113 32.03 48.35 -5.29
CA SER A 113 32.84 49.43 -5.84
C SER A 113 33.10 50.49 -4.75
N LYS A 114 34.39 50.77 -4.57
CA LYS A 114 34.93 51.84 -3.73
C LYS A 114 34.38 53.20 -4.19
N PRO A 115 34.05 54.13 -3.28
CA PRO A 115 33.74 55.50 -3.64
C PRO A 115 35.02 56.20 -4.10
N SER A 116 35.13 56.48 -5.40
CA SER A 116 36.14 57.38 -5.96
C SER A 116 35.61 58.81 -5.93
N THR A 117 36.48 59.70 -5.48
CA THR A 117 36.35 61.15 -5.33
C THR A 117 35.94 61.89 -6.62
N PRO A 118 35.36 63.10 -6.48
CA PRO A 118 34.97 63.94 -7.59
C PRO A 118 36.18 64.70 -8.11
N ASP A 119 36.47 64.61 -9.41
CA ASP A 119 37.21 65.66 -10.09
C ASP A 119 36.70 65.83 -11.52
N GLU A 120 36.40 67.09 -11.78
CA GLU A 120 36.06 67.79 -13.02
C GLU A 120 36.68 67.21 -14.30
N ALA A 121 35.82 66.91 -15.28
CA ALA A 121 36.08 67.30 -16.67
C ALA A 121 34.78 67.30 -17.48
N GLU A 122 34.74 68.25 -18.40
CA GLU A 122 33.59 68.87 -19.04
C GLU A 122 32.75 68.00 -20.01
N PRO A 123 31.54 68.48 -20.32
CA PRO A 123 30.53 67.78 -21.11
C PRO A 123 30.66 68.15 -22.60
N LEU A 124 30.64 67.16 -23.48
CA LEU A 124 30.31 67.34 -24.90
C LEU A 124 30.24 65.95 -25.52
N PHE A 125 29.04 65.40 -25.69
CA PHE A 125 28.55 64.86 -26.95
C PHE A 125 27.05 64.63 -26.77
N ALA A 126 26.30 65.53 -27.39
CA ALA A 126 24.86 65.50 -27.48
C ALA A 126 24.40 64.24 -28.23
N ASP A 127 23.50 63.53 -27.56
CA ASP A 127 22.15 63.21 -28.01
C ASP A 127 21.95 62.57 -29.39
N LYS A 128 21.21 61.45 -29.32
CA LYS A 128 20.16 60.96 -30.25
C LYS A 128 20.43 59.56 -30.82
N ASP A 129 20.55 58.55 -29.98
CA ASP A 129 20.28 57.16 -30.42
C ASP A 129 19.60 56.27 -29.34
N ASP A 130 19.34 56.79 -28.13
CA ASP A 130 18.80 55.97 -27.01
C ASP A 130 17.28 55.71 -27.08
N ASP A 131 16.53 56.37 -27.96
CA ASP A 131 15.06 56.24 -27.99
C ASP A 131 14.58 54.91 -28.61
N ILE A 132 15.38 54.25 -29.45
CA ILE A 132 14.94 53.02 -30.15
C ILE A 132 15.02 51.78 -29.25
N SER A 133 15.90 51.77 -28.25
CA SER A 133 16.07 50.59 -27.38
C SER A 133 14.87 50.37 -26.45
N PHE A 134 14.20 51.44 -26.03
CA PHE A 134 13.07 51.37 -25.09
C PHE A 134 11.79 50.79 -25.73
N GLU A 135 11.53 51.09 -27.01
CA GLU A 135 10.36 50.55 -27.72
C GLU A 135 10.44 49.03 -27.96
N ILE A 136 11.64 48.49 -28.20
CA ILE A 136 11.82 47.05 -28.41
C ILE A 136 11.61 46.26 -27.11
N GLU A 137 12.03 46.83 -25.98
CA GLU A 137 11.91 46.19 -24.67
C GLU A 137 10.46 46.12 -24.20
N THR A 138 9.71 47.21 -24.35
CA THR A 138 8.26 47.25 -24.03
C THR A 138 7.42 46.31 -24.90
N SER A 139 7.82 46.07 -26.16
CA SER A 139 7.13 45.10 -27.03
C SER A 139 7.32 43.66 -26.55
N LYS A 140 8.52 43.28 -26.11
CA LYS A 140 8.80 41.93 -25.62
C LYS A 140 8.11 41.66 -24.28
N GLU A 141 8.06 42.67 -23.42
CA GLU A 141 7.35 42.59 -22.13
C GLU A 141 5.85 42.35 -22.33
N ARG A 142 5.23 43.04 -23.29
CA ARG A 142 3.81 42.82 -23.64
C ARG A 142 3.56 41.39 -24.15
N GLU A 143 4.42 40.88 -25.03
CA GLU A 143 4.29 39.51 -25.54
C GLU A 143 4.46 38.47 -24.40
N LEU A 144 5.37 38.72 -23.46
CA LEU A 144 5.56 37.86 -22.29
C LEU A 144 4.32 37.88 -21.40
N GLN A 145 3.75 39.06 -21.15
CA GLN A 145 2.55 39.20 -20.34
C GLN A 145 1.35 38.48 -20.95
N GLU A 146 1.15 38.59 -22.27
CA GLU A 146 0.09 37.84 -22.98
C GLU A 146 0.25 36.32 -22.85
N LYS A 147 1.50 35.82 -22.86
CA LYS A 147 1.78 34.40 -22.64
C LYS A 147 1.48 33.97 -21.20
N ILE A 148 1.78 34.81 -20.21
CA ILE A 148 1.44 34.56 -18.81
C ILE A 148 -0.07 34.47 -18.65
N ASP A 149 -0.82 35.46 -19.13
CA ASP A 149 -2.28 35.50 -19.03
C ASP A 149 -2.93 34.28 -19.72
N LEU A 150 -2.39 33.86 -20.88
CA LEU A 150 -2.84 32.66 -21.58
C LEU A 150 -2.57 31.38 -20.78
N LEU A 151 -1.41 31.27 -20.12
CA LEU A 151 -1.07 30.13 -19.29
C LEU A 151 -1.91 30.07 -18.02
N GLU A 152 -2.17 31.21 -17.38
CA GLU A 152 -3.07 31.31 -16.22
C GLU A 152 -4.48 30.90 -16.59
N LYS A 153 -4.99 31.36 -17.74
CA LYS A 153 -6.29 30.92 -18.26
C LYS A 153 -6.35 29.41 -18.47
N LYS A 154 -5.36 28.83 -19.16
CA LYS A 154 -5.29 27.37 -19.38
C LYS A 154 -5.19 26.58 -18.07
N ASN A 155 -4.45 27.09 -17.09
CA ASN A 155 -4.34 26.47 -15.78
C ASN A 155 -5.69 26.50 -15.04
N SER A 156 -6.42 27.61 -15.10
CA SER A 156 -7.76 27.73 -14.51
C SER A 156 -8.77 26.75 -15.14
N GLU A 157 -8.73 26.56 -16.46
CA GLU A 157 -9.56 25.58 -17.17
C GLU A 157 -9.22 24.13 -16.76
N LEU A 158 -7.93 23.81 -16.63
CA LEU A 158 -7.47 22.49 -16.16
C LEU A 158 -7.87 22.20 -14.73
N ILE A 159 -7.80 23.19 -13.83
CA ILE A 159 -8.25 23.06 -12.44
C ILE A 159 -9.76 22.76 -12.41
N SER A 160 -10.57 23.51 -13.17
CA SER A 160 -12.01 23.28 -13.25
C SER A 160 -12.34 21.88 -13.80
N GLU A 161 -11.64 21.42 -14.84
CA GLU A 161 -11.82 20.07 -15.39
C GLU A 161 -11.45 18.99 -14.36
N PHE A 162 -10.38 19.21 -13.59
CA PHE A 162 -9.96 18.29 -12.54
C PHE A 162 -10.98 18.21 -11.40
N GLU A 163 -11.51 19.34 -10.94
CA GLU A 163 -12.56 19.40 -9.91
C GLU A 163 -13.83 18.67 -10.34
N ALA A 164 -14.26 18.83 -11.59
CA ALA A 164 -15.40 18.09 -12.15
C ALA A 164 -15.15 16.57 -12.15
N LYS A 165 -13.93 16.12 -12.47
CA LYS A 165 -13.54 14.70 -12.42
C LYS A 165 -13.50 14.17 -10.99
N VAL A 166 -13.03 14.95 -10.02
CA VAL A 166 -13.07 14.56 -8.60
C VAL A 166 -14.51 14.39 -8.13
N TYR A 167 -15.38 15.34 -8.42
CA TYR A 167 -16.80 15.28 -8.04
C TYR A 167 -17.52 14.03 -8.60
N THR A 168 -17.29 13.70 -9.87
CA THR A 168 -17.87 12.50 -10.50
C THR A 168 -17.35 11.20 -9.86
N LEU A 169 -16.05 11.15 -9.51
CA LEU A 169 -15.47 9.99 -8.80
C LEU A 169 -16.05 9.83 -7.40
N GLU A 170 -16.25 10.91 -6.65
CA GLU A 170 -16.85 10.86 -5.31
C GLU A 170 -18.29 10.36 -5.36
N LYS A 171 -19.07 10.82 -6.35
CA LYS A 171 -20.44 10.32 -6.59
C LYS A 171 -20.45 8.81 -6.85
N ASN A 172 -19.58 8.32 -7.73
CA ASN A 172 -19.48 6.90 -8.06
C ASN A 172 -19.04 6.06 -6.84
N ASN A 173 -18.13 6.58 -6.02
CA ASN A 173 -17.66 5.88 -4.82
C ASN A 173 -18.75 5.79 -3.73
N SER A 174 -19.58 6.83 -3.61
CA SER A 174 -20.76 6.83 -2.74
C SER A 174 -21.78 5.76 -3.16
N GLU A 175 -22.02 5.62 -4.47
CA GLU A 175 -22.91 4.60 -5.02
C GLU A 175 -22.35 3.18 -4.81
N LEU A 176 -21.07 2.96 -5.08
CA LEU A 176 -20.40 1.68 -4.82
C LEU A 176 -20.50 1.29 -3.34
N THR A 177 -20.33 2.25 -2.43
CA THR A 177 -20.46 2.02 -0.99
C THR A 177 -21.88 1.60 -0.60
N LYS A 178 -22.91 2.19 -1.22
CA LYS A 178 -24.31 1.76 -1.03
C LYS A 178 -24.52 0.33 -1.53
N ASN A 179 -23.98 -0.01 -2.70
CA ASN A 179 -24.09 -1.35 -3.27
C ASN A 179 -23.40 -2.41 -2.41
N VAL A 180 -22.19 -2.13 -1.89
CA VAL A 180 -21.48 -3.03 -0.97
C VAL A 180 -22.28 -3.25 0.33
N LYS A 181 -22.86 -2.18 0.89
CA LYS A 181 -23.74 -2.31 2.08
C LYS A 181 -24.97 -3.18 1.79
N ASN A 182 -25.59 -3.02 0.63
CA ASN A 182 -26.75 -3.84 0.22
C ASN A 182 -26.37 -5.30 0.03
N LEU A 183 -25.25 -5.59 -0.65
CA LEU A 183 -24.73 -6.94 -0.81
C LEU A 183 -24.37 -7.59 0.52
N THR A 184 -23.77 -6.83 1.45
CA THR A 184 -23.44 -7.31 2.80
C THR A 184 -24.71 -7.68 3.57
N ARG A 185 -25.77 -6.86 3.49
CA ARG A 185 -27.08 -7.16 4.09
C ARG A 185 -27.73 -8.41 3.46
N ALA A 186 -27.63 -8.58 2.14
CA ALA A 186 -28.14 -9.77 1.46
C ALA A 186 -27.37 -11.05 1.86
N CYS A 187 -26.04 -10.96 1.91
CA CYS A 187 -25.18 -12.07 2.32
C CYS A 187 -25.45 -12.48 3.78
N ASN A 188 -25.60 -11.51 4.69
CA ASN A 188 -25.93 -11.80 6.09
C ASN A 188 -27.30 -12.47 6.23
N LYS A 189 -28.31 -12.06 5.45
CA LYS A 189 -29.61 -12.74 5.41
C LYS A 189 -29.52 -14.19 4.90
N SER A 190 -28.67 -14.44 3.90
CA SER A 190 -28.45 -15.78 3.32
C SER A 190 -27.61 -16.70 4.22
N SER A 191 -26.62 -16.14 4.94
CA SER A 191 -25.70 -16.91 5.78
C SER A 191 -26.39 -17.66 6.93
N ASN A 192 -27.50 -17.13 7.48
CA ASN A 192 -28.31 -17.86 8.45
C ASN A 192 -28.95 -19.12 7.83
N GLY A 193 -29.40 -19.05 6.58
CA GLY A 193 -29.92 -20.22 5.85
C GLY A 193 -28.83 -21.23 5.49
N ILE A 194 -27.65 -20.76 5.06
CA ILE A 194 -26.52 -21.61 4.68
C ILE A 194 -25.93 -22.34 5.91
N VAL A 195 -25.77 -21.65 7.05
CA VAL A 195 -25.29 -22.28 8.29
C VAL A 195 -26.28 -23.32 8.82
N GLN A 196 -27.59 -23.07 8.69
CA GLN A 196 -28.63 -24.02 9.09
C GLN A 196 -28.69 -25.23 8.14
N ALA A 197 -28.55 -25.02 6.83
CA ALA A 197 -28.43 -26.08 5.83
C ALA A 197 -27.15 -26.92 6.03
N GLN A 198 -26.01 -26.28 6.34
CA GLN A 198 -24.76 -26.98 6.67
C GLN A 198 -24.88 -27.83 7.93
N LYS A 199 -25.57 -27.36 8.99
CA LYS A 199 -25.82 -28.17 10.19
C LYS A 199 -26.68 -29.41 9.89
N VAL A 200 -27.74 -29.25 9.09
CA VAL A 200 -28.59 -30.38 8.66
C VAL A 200 -27.81 -31.35 7.78
N PHE A 201 -26.96 -30.83 6.88
CA PHE A 201 -26.14 -31.63 5.99
C PHE A 201 -25.06 -32.41 6.75
N LEU A 202 -24.32 -31.77 7.65
CA LEU A 202 -23.32 -32.42 8.51
C LEU A 202 -23.94 -33.46 9.45
N GLY A 203 -25.16 -33.20 9.96
CA GLY A 203 -25.94 -34.18 10.71
C GLY A 203 -26.26 -35.43 9.88
N LYS A 204 -26.72 -35.25 8.63
CA LYS A 204 -26.97 -36.36 7.70
C LYS A 204 -25.69 -37.11 7.31
N LEU A 205 -24.58 -36.42 7.10
CA LEU A 205 -23.28 -37.06 6.85
C LEU A 205 -22.80 -37.91 8.03
N CYS A 206 -23.04 -37.48 9.27
CA CYS A 206 -22.68 -38.25 10.46
C CYS A 206 -23.50 -39.57 10.55
N VAL A 207 -24.79 -39.52 10.18
CA VAL A 207 -25.66 -40.69 10.09
C VAL A 207 -25.24 -41.61 8.94
N LEU A 208 -24.87 -41.07 7.78
CA LEU A 208 -24.35 -41.85 6.66
C LEU A 208 -23.00 -42.50 7.00
N ARG A 209 -22.11 -41.80 7.69
CA ARG A 209 -20.81 -42.33 8.14
C ARG A 209 -20.97 -43.55 9.07
N LYS A 210 -21.98 -43.54 9.95
CA LYS A 210 -22.32 -44.71 10.80
C LYS A 210 -22.95 -45.87 10.02
N LYS A 211 -23.54 -45.62 8.84
CA LYS A 211 -24.07 -46.66 7.94
C LYS A 211 -23.04 -47.17 6.92
N CYS A 212 -21.88 -46.51 6.82
CA CYS A 212 -20.83 -46.81 5.85
C CYS A 212 -19.67 -47.65 6.44
N GLU A 213 -20.00 -48.74 7.15
CA GLU A 213 -19.08 -49.88 7.30
C GLU A 213 -19.02 -50.74 6.01
N CYS A 214 -19.67 -50.27 4.95
CA CYS A 214 -19.58 -50.79 3.60
C CYS A 214 -18.23 -50.43 2.96
N LYS A 215 -17.50 -51.44 2.47
CA LYS A 215 -16.18 -51.37 1.82
C LYS A 215 -16.09 -50.51 0.53
N LYS A 216 -17.14 -49.77 0.16
CA LYS A 216 -17.13 -48.90 -1.03
C LYS A 216 -16.58 -47.52 -0.66
N SER A 217 -15.76 -46.93 -1.53
CA SER A 217 -15.16 -45.63 -1.26
C SER A 217 -16.26 -44.57 -1.10
N MET A 218 -15.95 -43.49 -0.37
CA MET A 218 -16.88 -42.39 -0.16
C MET A 218 -17.29 -41.75 -1.50
N GLU A 219 -16.40 -41.75 -2.49
CA GLU A 219 -16.66 -41.23 -3.83
C GLU A 219 -17.82 -41.98 -4.50
N ASP A 220 -17.82 -43.32 -4.43
CA ASP A 220 -18.82 -44.19 -5.06
C ASP A 220 -20.24 -44.00 -4.51
N GLN A 221 -20.36 -43.52 -3.28
CA GLN A 221 -21.67 -43.38 -2.62
C GLN A 221 -22.25 -41.97 -2.71
N LEU A 222 -21.40 -40.94 -2.67
CA LEU A 222 -21.84 -39.54 -2.64
C LEU A 222 -21.94 -38.91 -4.03
N LEU A 223 -21.07 -39.31 -4.96
CA LEU A 223 -20.91 -38.67 -6.26
C LEU A 223 -21.48 -39.54 -7.39
N THR A 224 -22.72 -39.99 -7.24
CA THR A 224 -23.37 -40.90 -8.22
C THR A 224 -23.89 -40.22 -9.47
N SER A 225 -23.91 -38.88 -9.51
CA SER A 225 -24.49 -38.11 -10.62
C SER A 225 -23.92 -36.70 -10.69
N ASP A 226 -23.92 -36.10 -11.89
CA ASP A 226 -23.39 -34.76 -12.14
C ASP A 226 -24.01 -33.69 -11.23
N CYS A 227 -25.32 -33.77 -10.98
CA CYS A 227 -25.99 -32.84 -10.08
C CYS A 227 -25.48 -32.92 -8.63
N LYS A 228 -25.13 -34.11 -8.15
CA LYS A 228 -24.53 -34.28 -6.81
C LYS A 228 -23.08 -33.81 -6.79
N THR A 229 -22.32 -34.08 -7.86
CA THR A 229 -20.94 -33.59 -8.01
C THR A 229 -20.89 -32.07 -7.99
N LYS A 230 -21.74 -31.42 -8.77
CA LYS A 230 -21.86 -29.95 -8.78
C LYS A 230 -22.27 -29.40 -7.42
N PHE A 231 -23.23 -30.06 -6.75
CA PHE A 231 -23.68 -29.63 -5.43
C PHE A 231 -22.58 -29.73 -4.35
N TYR A 232 -21.80 -30.82 -4.32
CA TYR A 232 -20.81 -31.03 -3.26
C TYR A 232 -19.44 -30.42 -3.51
N THR A 233 -19.02 -30.33 -4.77
CA THR A 233 -17.64 -29.95 -5.13
C THR A 233 -17.57 -28.64 -5.90
N GLY A 234 -18.70 -28.19 -6.48
CA GLY A 234 -18.74 -27.07 -7.42
C GLY A 234 -18.30 -27.43 -8.85
N ILE A 235 -17.82 -28.66 -9.11
CA ILE A 235 -17.41 -29.11 -10.43
C ILE A 235 -18.63 -29.58 -11.23
N GLU A 236 -18.76 -29.13 -12.48
CA GLU A 236 -20.01 -29.24 -13.24
C GLU A 236 -20.45 -30.67 -13.56
N ASN A 237 -19.52 -31.60 -13.76
CA ASN A 237 -19.82 -32.98 -14.09
C ASN A 237 -18.87 -33.94 -13.37
N LEU A 238 -19.32 -35.18 -13.20
CA LEU A 238 -18.62 -36.25 -12.49
C LEU A 238 -17.29 -36.60 -13.17
N GLN A 239 -17.26 -36.61 -14.50
CA GLN A 239 -16.05 -36.96 -15.25
C GLN A 239 -14.90 -35.98 -14.97
N SER A 240 -15.17 -34.68 -14.94
CA SER A 240 -14.20 -33.63 -14.61
C SER A 240 -13.67 -33.79 -13.18
N PHE A 241 -14.54 -34.16 -12.23
CA PHE A 241 -14.11 -34.46 -10.87
C PHE A 241 -13.21 -35.70 -10.82
N CYS A 242 -13.57 -36.79 -11.50
CA CYS A 242 -12.75 -38.00 -11.55
C CYS A 242 -11.37 -37.73 -12.17
N ASN A 243 -11.32 -37.00 -13.28
CA ASN A 243 -10.06 -36.61 -13.92
C ASN A 243 -9.18 -35.78 -12.99
N LEU A 244 -9.75 -34.80 -12.28
CA LEU A 244 -9.03 -33.97 -11.31
C LEU A 244 -8.55 -34.82 -10.13
N HIS A 245 -9.41 -35.68 -9.63
CA HIS A 245 -9.09 -36.58 -8.52
C HIS A 245 -7.93 -37.50 -8.88
N ASP A 246 -7.94 -38.11 -10.07
CA ASP A 246 -6.86 -38.99 -10.53
C ASP A 246 -5.53 -38.24 -10.74
N LEU A 247 -5.58 -37.00 -11.23
CA LEU A 247 -4.40 -36.13 -11.30
C LEU A 247 -3.85 -35.80 -9.90
N CYS A 248 -4.72 -35.61 -8.91
CA CYS A 248 -4.33 -35.30 -7.53
C CYS A 248 -3.97 -36.55 -6.71
N LYS A 249 -4.45 -37.73 -7.09
CA LYS A 249 -4.27 -39.00 -6.38
C LYS A 249 -2.82 -39.33 -6.00
N PRO A 250 -1.80 -39.20 -6.88
CA PRO A 250 -0.41 -39.44 -6.49
C PRO A 250 0.10 -38.48 -5.42
N TYR A 251 -0.40 -37.23 -5.40
CA TYR A 251 -0.02 -36.22 -4.41
C TYR A 251 -0.75 -36.36 -3.07
N ILE A 252 -1.95 -36.96 -3.09
CA ILE A 252 -2.74 -37.24 -1.89
C ILE A 252 -2.26 -38.54 -1.23
N MET A 253 -1.98 -39.58 -2.02
CA MET A 253 -1.58 -40.90 -1.52
C MET A 253 -0.11 -40.95 -1.04
N ASN A 254 0.77 -40.06 -1.53
CA ASN A 254 2.13 -39.94 -0.97
C ASN A 254 2.18 -39.37 0.46
N LYS A 255 1.07 -38.86 1.00
CA LYS A 255 1.04 -38.23 2.32
C LYS A 255 1.07 -39.18 3.52
N SER A 256 0.98 -40.50 3.35
CA SER A 256 1.11 -41.41 4.50
C SER A 256 2.56 -41.50 5.03
N LYS A 257 3.56 -41.06 4.25
CA LYS A 257 4.97 -40.95 4.68
C LYS A 257 5.46 -39.51 4.89
N GLU A 258 4.63 -38.49 4.62
CA GLU A 258 5.04 -37.08 4.50
C GLU A 258 4.41 -36.12 5.52
N ASN A 259 3.94 -36.58 6.68
CA ASN A 259 3.61 -35.65 7.78
C ASN A 259 4.84 -34.88 8.32
N ILE A 260 6.06 -35.30 7.95
CA ILE A 260 7.32 -34.58 8.24
C ILE A 260 7.69 -33.59 7.11
N ALA A 261 7.30 -33.87 5.86
CA ALA A 261 7.72 -33.09 4.69
C ALA A 261 6.85 -31.84 4.45
N TRP A 262 5.56 -31.84 4.81
CA TRP A 262 4.73 -30.64 4.67
C TRP A 262 5.15 -29.49 5.60
N GLY A 263 5.67 -29.81 6.79
CA GLY A 263 6.31 -28.82 7.67
C GLY A 263 7.57 -28.23 7.04
N TRP A 264 8.42 -29.07 6.45
CA TRP A 264 9.68 -28.64 5.83
C TRP A 264 9.50 -27.88 4.50
N LEU A 265 8.53 -28.29 3.67
CA LEU A 265 8.21 -27.61 2.40
C LEU A 265 7.57 -26.23 2.63
N GLN A 266 6.78 -26.09 3.70
CA GLN A 266 6.21 -24.80 4.10
C GLN A 266 7.29 -23.84 4.62
N THR A 267 8.33 -24.35 5.30
CA THR A 267 9.53 -23.59 5.68
C THR A 267 10.40 -23.22 4.47
N GLN A 268 10.61 -24.15 3.52
CA GLN A 268 11.42 -23.90 2.33
C GLN A 268 10.75 -22.97 1.30
N LEU A 269 9.43 -23.02 1.15
CA LEU A 269 8.68 -22.07 0.31
C LEU A 269 8.68 -20.65 0.90
N GLN A 270 8.82 -20.51 2.22
CA GLN A 270 9.01 -19.20 2.88
C GLN A 270 10.43 -18.65 2.71
N GLU A 271 11.45 -19.50 2.66
CA GLU A 271 12.85 -19.05 2.48
C GLU A 271 13.26 -18.85 1.01
N LYS A 272 12.68 -19.58 0.06
CA LYS A 272 13.08 -19.55 -1.36
C LYS A 272 12.17 -18.75 -2.28
N GLY A 273 11.01 -18.29 -1.82
CA GLY A 273 10.09 -17.46 -2.60
C GLY A 273 10.67 -16.12 -3.08
N HIS A 274 11.79 -15.67 -2.49
CA HIS A 274 12.48 -14.44 -2.92
C HIS A 274 13.40 -14.62 -4.14
N LYS A 275 13.96 -15.82 -4.37
CA LYS A 275 14.99 -16.02 -5.42
C LYS A 275 14.42 -16.47 -6.77
N THR A 276 13.22 -17.03 -6.79
CA THR A 276 12.55 -17.44 -8.04
C THR A 276 11.85 -16.28 -8.73
N TRP A 277 11.34 -15.28 -7.99
CA TRP A 277 10.68 -14.12 -8.57
C TRP A 277 11.63 -13.26 -9.42
N GLU A 278 12.87 -13.02 -8.97
CA GLU A 278 13.88 -12.26 -9.72
C GLU A 278 14.30 -12.96 -11.04
N LYS A 279 14.35 -14.30 -11.05
CA LYS A 279 14.66 -15.07 -12.27
C LYS A 279 13.51 -15.08 -13.27
N THR A 280 12.28 -15.13 -12.80
CA THR A 280 11.10 -15.04 -13.67
C THR A 280 10.93 -13.61 -14.21
N GLU A 281 11.25 -12.59 -13.43
CA GLU A 281 11.22 -11.19 -13.87
C GLU A 281 12.32 -10.87 -14.89
N ALA A 282 13.52 -11.45 -14.75
CA ALA A 282 14.62 -11.33 -15.73
C ALA A 282 14.33 -12.03 -17.07
N LEU A 283 13.51 -13.09 -17.07
CA LEU A 283 13.09 -13.80 -18.29
C LEU A 283 11.96 -13.07 -19.03
N ILE A 284 11.15 -12.28 -18.31
CA ILE A 284 10.05 -11.49 -18.89
C ILE A 284 10.57 -10.15 -19.46
N ARG A 285 11.76 -9.69 -19.03
CA ARG A 285 12.40 -8.46 -19.54
C ARG A 285 13.32 -8.66 -20.76
N ARG A 286 13.50 -9.89 -21.23
CA ARG A 286 14.18 -10.21 -22.51
C ARG A 286 13.15 -10.49 -23.58
#